data_AF-A0A957N6Q7-F1
#
_entry.id   AF-A0A957N6Q7-F1
#
_cell.length_a   1.000
_cell.length_b   1.000
_cell.length_c   1.000
_cell.angle_alpha   90.00
_cell.angle_beta   90.00
_cell.angle_gamma   90.00
#
_symmetry.space_group_name_H-M   'P 1'
#
loop_
_entity.id
_entity.type
_entity.pdbx_description
1 polymer ?
#
loop_
_entity_poly.entity_id
_entity_poly.type
_entity_poly.pdbx_seq_one_letter_code
_entity_poly.pdbx_strand_id
1 'polypeptide(L)'
;MNTEAMNTGALNAMLAECEDILAHLGALSVDLADAIERDIDAKRWVKQADEELGAAEAEIIAEAAIKAKLGDKESPLAGLAVTSKPYAAALDAIIAQERRDGRLAALWTDAQQYRRLADDAAMQRERLAVRFSATKHAADLRAAMLGTYRA
;
A
#
# COMPACT_ATOMS: atom_id res chain seq x y z
N MET A 1 -37.07 20.27 -42.89
CA MET A 1 -35.65 20.19 -43.26
C MET A 1 -34.67 20.33 -42.09
N ASN A 2 -35.11 20.62 -40.85
CA ASN A 2 -34.20 20.78 -39.69
C ASN A 2 -34.04 19.54 -38.79
N THR A 3 -34.92 18.54 -38.89
CA THR A 3 -34.94 17.39 -37.96
C THR A 3 -33.86 16.35 -38.26
N GLU A 4 -33.57 16.07 -39.54
CA GLU A 4 -32.50 15.12 -39.91
C GLU A 4 -31.11 15.68 -39.62
N ALA A 5 -30.85 16.95 -39.95
CA ALA A 5 -29.58 17.61 -39.66
C ALA A 5 -29.30 17.76 -38.15
N MET A 6 -30.33 18.03 -37.33
CA MET A 6 -30.20 18.01 -35.87
C MET A 6 -29.88 16.61 -35.32
N ASN A 7 -30.44 15.56 -35.92
CA ASN A 7 -30.23 14.18 -35.48
C ASN A 7 -28.82 13.67 -35.81
N THR A 8 -28.28 14.05 -36.98
CA THR A 8 -26.88 13.75 -37.35
C THR A 8 -25.87 14.51 -36.48
N GLY A 9 -26.14 15.77 -36.13
CA GLY A 9 -25.28 16.55 -35.23
C GLY A 9 -25.20 15.96 -33.82
N ALA A 10 -26.34 15.53 -33.26
CA ALA A 10 -26.40 14.90 -31.94
C ALA A 10 -25.68 13.54 -31.91
N LEU A 11 -25.85 12.72 -32.96
CA LEU A 11 -25.16 11.43 -33.08
C LEU A 11 -23.63 11.61 -33.18
N ASN A 12 -23.16 12.56 -33.99
CA ASN A 12 -21.73 12.82 -34.14
C ASN A 12 -21.09 13.31 -32.83
N ALA A 13 -21.78 14.16 -32.06
CA ALA A 13 -21.33 14.57 -30.74
C ALA A 13 -21.23 13.39 -29.77
N MET A 14 -22.23 12.51 -29.78
CA MET A 14 -22.23 11.31 -28.92
C MET A 14 -21.14 10.31 -29.29
N LEU A 15 -20.82 10.16 -30.59
CA LEU A 15 -19.70 9.34 -31.04
C LEU A 15 -18.35 9.91 -30.60
N ALA A 16 -18.15 11.22 -30.71
CA ALA A 16 -16.94 11.88 -30.23
C ALA A 16 -16.74 11.69 -28.72
N GLU A 17 -17.81 11.83 -27.92
CA GLU A 17 -17.75 11.55 -26.49
C GLU A 17 -17.40 10.09 -26.18
N CYS A 18 -17.89 9.13 -26.98
CA CYS A 18 -17.53 7.72 -26.83
C CYS A 18 -16.05 7.48 -27.14
N GLU A 19 -15.50 8.13 -28.18
CA GLU A 19 -14.08 8.04 -28.52
C GLU A 19 -13.21 8.58 -27.38
N ASP A 20 -13.59 9.73 -26.80
CA ASP A 20 -12.91 10.32 -25.64
C ASP A 20 -12.95 9.39 -24.42
N ILE A 21 -14.11 8.80 -24.12
CA ILE A 21 -14.26 7.84 -23.02
C ILE A 21 -13.38 6.61 -23.23
N LEU A 22 -13.32 6.07 -24.46
CA LEU A 22 -12.49 4.91 -24.79
C LEU A 22 -11.00 5.23 -24.63
N ALA A 23 -10.55 6.38 -25.11
CA ALA A 23 -9.17 6.84 -24.93
C ALA A 23 -8.83 6.99 -23.44
N HIS A 24 -9.73 7.60 -22.66
CA HIS A 24 -9.54 7.78 -21.23
C HIS A 24 -9.54 6.44 -20.47
N LEU A 25 -10.42 5.51 -20.84
CA LEU A 25 -10.46 4.17 -20.26
C LEU A 25 -9.18 3.39 -20.58
N GLY A 26 -8.66 3.51 -21.80
CA GLY A 26 -7.38 2.92 -22.20
C GLY A 26 -6.22 3.43 -21.35
N ALA A 27 -6.10 4.75 -21.20
CA ALA A 27 -5.08 5.37 -20.35
C ALA A 27 -5.19 4.92 -18.88
N LEU A 28 -6.40 4.97 -18.31
CA LEU A 28 -6.64 4.52 -16.94
C LEU A 28 -6.36 3.04 -16.72
N SER A 29 -6.54 2.21 -17.74
CA SER A 29 -6.23 0.77 -17.66
C SER A 29 -4.72 0.55 -17.48
N VAL A 30 -3.90 1.27 -18.26
CA VAL A 30 -2.44 1.23 -18.15
C VAL A 30 -1.99 1.77 -16.80
N ASP A 31 -2.48 2.95 -16.41
CA ASP A 31 -2.13 3.57 -15.13
C ASP A 31 -2.50 2.67 -13.94
N LEU A 32 -3.66 2.01 -13.99
CA LEU A 32 -4.09 1.08 -12.95
C LEU A 32 -3.23 -0.17 -12.90
N ALA A 33 -2.83 -0.73 -14.05
CA ALA A 33 -1.93 -1.88 -14.09
C ALA A 33 -0.57 -1.53 -13.45
N ASP A 34 0.02 -0.40 -13.84
CA ASP A 34 1.27 0.11 -13.25
C ASP A 34 1.13 0.33 -11.73
N ALA A 35 0.00 0.86 -11.27
CA ALA A 35 -0.24 1.09 -9.86
C ALA A 35 -0.42 -0.21 -9.06
N ILE A 36 -1.01 -1.24 -9.67
CA ILE A 36 -1.10 -2.58 -9.07
C ILE A 36 0.30 -3.18 -8.91
N GLU A 37 1.16 -3.08 -9.93
CA GLU A 37 2.53 -3.57 -9.86
C GLU A 37 3.34 -2.86 -8.77
N ARG A 38 3.25 -1.53 -8.69
CA ARG A 38 3.89 -0.73 -7.63
C ARG A 38 3.40 -1.12 -6.23
N ASP A 39 2.10 -1.35 -6.05
CA ASP A 39 1.55 -1.81 -4.77
C ASP A 39 2.07 -3.21 -4.38
N ILE A 40 2.19 -4.12 -5.34
CA ILE A 40 2.77 -5.46 -5.12
C ILE A 40 4.24 -5.36 -4.69
N ASP A 41 5.04 -4.57 -5.41
CA ASP A 41 6.46 -4.43 -5.10
C ASP A 41 6.69 -3.70 -3.77
N ALA A 42 5.92 -2.66 -3.47
CA ALA A 42 5.98 -1.99 -2.17
C ALA A 42 5.66 -2.93 -1.01
N LYS A 43 4.64 -3.80 -1.16
CA LYS A 43 4.34 -4.85 -0.17
C LYS A 43 5.47 -5.87 -0.01
N ARG A 44 6.17 -6.21 -1.08
CA ARG A 44 7.36 -7.08 -1.01
C ARG A 44 8.48 -6.42 -0.23
N TRP A 45 8.75 -5.14 -0.47
CA TRP A 45 9.78 -4.39 0.27
C TRP A 45 9.45 -4.26 1.75
N VAL A 46 8.18 -3.98 2.10
CA VAL A 46 7.74 -3.98 3.50
C VAL A 46 7.98 -5.33 4.15
N LYS A 47 7.57 -6.41 3.49
CA LYS A 47 7.76 -7.77 4.02
C LYS A 47 9.24 -8.06 4.28
N GLN A 48 10.11 -7.75 3.32
CA GLN A 48 11.54 -7.97 3.46
C GLN A 48 12.13 -7.13 4.61
N ALA A 49 11.80 -5.84 4.68
CA ALA A 49 12.29 -4.95 5.74
C ALA A 49 11.79 -5.37 7.12
N ASP A 50 10.54 -5.83 7.23
CA ASP A 50 9.98 -6.35 8.48
C ASP A 50 10.63 -7.67 8.91
N GLU A 51 10.98 -8.55 7.96
CA GLU A 51 11.72 -9.79 8.23
C GLU A 51 13.15 -9.51 8.72
N GLU A 52 13.86 -8.59 8.04
CA GLU A 52 15.22 -8.18 8.43
C GLU A 52 15.25 -7.51 9.80
N LEU A 53 14.33 -6.58 10.04
CA LEU A 53 14.17 -5.91 11.34
C LEU A 53 13.81 -6.92 12.44
N GLY A 54 12.86 -7.83 12.18
CA GLY A 54 12.45 -8.85 13.13
C GLY A 54 13.57 -9.82 13.51
N ALA A 55 14.41 -10.20 12.54
CA ALA A 55 15.59 -11.02 12.80
C ALA A 55 16.62 -10.30 13.68
N ALA A 56 16.89 -9.01 13.41
CA ALA A 56 17.80 -8.21 14.21
C ALA A 56 17.26 -7.95 15.63
N GLU A 57 15.95 -7.74 15.78
CA GLU A 57 15.30 -7.62 17.09
C GLU A 57 15.42 -8.92 17.90
N ALA A 58 15.22 -10.07 17.27
CA ALA A 58 15.36 -11.36 17.91
C ALA A 58 16.78 -11.60 18.43
N GLU A 59 17.81 -11.18 17.69
CA GLU A 59 19.21 -11.26 18.12
C GLU A 59 19.46 -10.43 19.39
N ILE A 60 18.98 -9.19 19.43
CA ILE A 60 19.13 -8.32 20.61
C ILE A 60 18.41 -8.89 21.83
N ILE A 61 17.19 -9.42 21.63
CA ILE A 61 16.43 -10.09 22.71
C ILE A 61 17.20 -11.29 23.23
N ALA A 62 17.78 -12.11 22.33
CA ALA A 62 18.57 -13.27 22.70
C ALA A 62 19.83 -12.88 23.48
N GLU A 63 20.57 -11.86 23.03
CA GLU A 63 21.74 -11.33 23.73
C GLU A 63 21.38 -10.88 25.17
N ALA A 64 20.30 -10.11 25.32
CA ALA A 64 19.85 -9.62 26.62
C ALA A 64 19.44 -10.76 27.57
N ALA A 65 18.74 -11.76 27.03
CA ALA A 65 18.32 -12.95 27.79
C ALA A 65 19.52 -13.81 28.21
N ILE A 66 20.52 -13.98 27.34
CA ILE A 66 21.75 -14.71 27.65
C ILE A 66 22.52 -14.00 28.77
N LYS A 67 22.70 -12.67 28.69
CA LYS A 67 23.36 -11.89 29.74
C LYS A 67 22.68 -12.06 31.11
N ALA A 68 21.35 -11.96 31.15
CA ALA A 68 20.61 -12.18 32.39
C ALA A 68 20.77 -13.61 32.94
N LYS A 69 20.77 -14.62 32.07
CA LYS A 69 20.97 -16.03 32.46
C LYS A 69 22.38 -16.29 32.99
N LEU A 70 23.39 -15.59 32.47
CA LEU A 70 24.78 -15.67 32.94
C LEU A 70 25.01 -14.91 34.26
N GLY A 71 23.97 -14.30 34.84
CA GLY A 71 24.04 -13.63 36.14
C GLY A 71 24.59 -12.21 36.07
N ASP A 72 24.60 -11.59 34.88
CA ASP A 72 24.94 -10.18 34.72
C ASP A 72 23.88 -9.31 35.42
N LYS A 73 24.28 -8.67 36.52
CA LYS A 73 23.40 -7.82 37.33
C LYS A 73 23.08 -6.48 36.65
N GLU A 74 23.84 -6.09 35.63
CA GLU A 74 23.58 -4.88 34.85
C GLU A 74 22.59 -5.14 33.71
N SER A 75 22.23 -6.40 33.45
CA SER A 75 21.21 -6.72 32.46
C SER A 75 19.84 -6.17 32.88
N PRO A 76 19.09 -5.50 31.98
CA PRO A 76 17.73 -5.02 32.26
C PRO A 76 16.75 -6.16 32.57
N LEU A 77 17.10 -7.40 32.24
CA LEU A 77 16.29 -8.60 32.48
C LEU A 77 16.72 -9.36 33.74
N ALA A 78 17.75 -8.90 34.46
CA ALA A 78 18.30 -9.58 35.62
C ALA A 78 17.25 -9.73 36.74
N GLY A 79 17.07 -10.95 37.24
CA GLY A 79 16.15 -11.25 38.34
C GLY A 79 14.66 -11.20 37.97
N LEU A 80 14.32 -10.97 36.69
CA LEU A 80 12.94 -10.98 36.22
C LEU A 80 12.54 -12.39 35.74
N ALA A 81 11.36 -12.84 36.13
CA ALA A 81 10.81 -14.10 35.61
C ALA A 81 10.34 -13.91 34.16
N VAL A 82 10.71 -14.84 33.26
CA VAL A 82 10.44 -14.77 31.81
C VAL A 82 8.95 -14.57 31.48
N THR A 83 8.05 -15.12 32.29
CA THR A 83 6.59 -15.03 32.09
C THR A 83 5.97 -13.78 32.73
N SER A 84 6.76 -12.95 33.39
CA SER A 84 6.27 -11.80 34.13
C SER A 84 6.03 -10.59 33.23
N LYS A 85 5.02 -9.77 33.57
CA LYS A 85 4.77 -8.50 32.87
C LYS A 85 6.00 -7.56 32.87
N PRO A 86 6.76 -7.42 33.99
CA PRO A 86 7.99 -6.62 33.97
C PRO A 86 9.03 -7.11 32.98
N TYR A 87 9.17 -8.42 32.78
CA TYR A 87 10.10 -8.98 31.79
C TYR A 87 9.72 -8.55 30.37
N ALA A 88 8.44 -8.68 30.01
CA ALA A 88 7.93 -8.21 28.72
C ALA A 88 8.15 -6.71 28.52
N ALA A 89 7.83 -5.89 29.54
CA ALA A 89 8.03 -4.45 29.48
C ALA A 89 9.51 -4.04 29.35
N ALA A 90 10.43 -4.78 29.98
CA ALA A 90 11.86 -4.56 29.85
C ALA A 90 12.38 -4.91 28.45
N LEU A 91 11.87 -5.99 27.83
CA LEU A 91 12.17 -6.29 26.42
C LEU A 91 11.69 -5.19 25.48
N ASP A 92 10.46 -4.73 25.65
CA ASP A 92 9.91 -3.63 24.85
C ASP A 92 10.74 -2.36 25.00
N ALA A 93 11.22 -2.05 26.21
CA ALA A 93 12.08 -0.89 26.46
C ALA A 93 13.45 -1.02 25.77
N ILE A 94 14.08 -2.19 25.83
CA ILE A 94 15.36 -2.47 25.13
C ILE A 94 15.18 -2.23 23.62
N ILE A 95 14.16 -2.86 23.02
CA ILE A 95 13.90 -2.73 21.58
C ILE A 95 13.55 -1.30 21.20
N ALA A 96 12.74 -0.60 22.01
CA ALA A 96 12.39 0.80 21.76
C ALA A 96 13.63 1.71 21.78
N GLN A 97 14.57 1.47 22.69
CA GLN A 97 15.82 2.22 22.76
C GLN A 97 16.74 1.92 21.57
N GLU A 98 16.87 0.64 21.20
CA GLU A 98 17.68 0.22 20.05
C GLU A 98 17.15 0.75 18.72
N ARG A 99 15.82 0.82 18.55
CA ARG A 99 15.16 1.45 17.39
C ARG A 99 15.34 2.96 17.33
N ARG A 100 15.60 3.62 18.47
CA ARG A 100 15.74 5.08 18.53
C ARG A 100 17.16 5.53 18.24
N ASP A 101 18.12 4.99 18.99
CA ASP A 101 19.50 5.49 19.03
C ASP A 101 20.54 4.36 18.93
N GLY A 102 20.10 3.12 18.70
CA GLY A 102 20.96 1.94 18.71
C GLY A 102 21.15 1.28 17.34
N ARG A 103 21.47 -0.01 17.38
CA ARG A 103 21.81 -0.82 16.21
C ARG A 103 20.63 -1.01 15.25
N LEU A 104 19.40 -0.96 15.77
CA LEU A 104 18.18 -1.10 14.98
C LEU A 104 17.70 0.20 14.33
N ALA A 105 18.30 1.35 14.65
CA ALA A 105 17.77 2.64 14.23
C ALA A 105 17.64 2.79 12.70
N ALA A 106 18.66 2.33 11.96
CA ALA A 106 18.64 2.35 10.49
C ALA A 106 17.56 1.41 9.93
N LEU A 107 17.57 0.13 10.33
CA LEU A 107 16.60 -0.88 9.90
C LEU A 107 15.16 -0.46 10.23
N TRP A 108 14.93 0.10 11.41
CA TRP A 108 13.63 0.63 11.82
C TRP A 108 13.18 1.77 10.91
N THR A 109 14.08 2.72 10.63
CA THR A 109 13.79 3.86 9.76
C THR A 109 13.45 3.39 8.35
N ASP A 110 14.22 2.46 7.79
CA ASP A 110 13.99 1.90 6.46
C ASP A 110 12.64 1.16 6.41
N ALA A 111 12.34 0.32 7.40
CA ALA A 111 11.04 -0.34 7.49
C ALA A 111 9.88 0.66 7.56
N GLN A 112 10.00 1.75 8.32
CA GLN A 112 8.99 2.81 8.33
C GLN A 112 8.84 3.51 6.99
N GLN A 113 9.94 3.74 6.27
CA GLN A 113 9.90 4.32 4.93
C GLN A 113 9.18 3.41 3.94
N TYR A 114 9.52 2.11 3.92
CA TYR A 114 8.84 1.15 3.05
C TYR A 114 7.36 1.01 3.37
N ARG A 115 6.97 1.03 4.64
CA ARG A 115 5.55 1.02 5.04
C ARG A 115 4.80 2.23 4.50
N ARG A 116 5.38 3.43 4.60
CA ARG A 116 4.80 4.64 4.00
C ARG A 116 4.67 4.53 2.49
N LEU A 117 5.71 4.02 1.81
CA LEU A 117 5.67 3.80 0.36
C LEU A 117 4.56 2.80 -0.04
N ALA A 118 4.36 1.75 0.74
CA ALA A 118 3.28 0.79 0.51
C ALA A 118 1.89 1.41 0.75
N ASP A 119 1.73 2.22 1.79
CA ASP A 119 0.47 2.95 2.04
C ASP A 119 0.16 3.91 0.89
N ASP A 120 1.17 4.66 0.43
CA ASP A 120 1.04 5.58 -0.70
C ASP A 120 0.69 4.84 -2.00
N ALA A 121 1.35 3.72 -2.29
CA ALA A 121 1.07 2.89 -3.44
C ALA A 121 -0.36 2.29 -3.39
N ALA A 122 -0.78 1.82 -2.23
CA ALA A 122 -2.13 1.29 -2.02
C ALA A 122 -3.21 2.38 -2.22
N MET A 123 -2.98 3.59 -1.69
CA MET A 123 -3.87 4.73 -1.91
C MET A 123 -3.94 5.12 -3.39
N GLN A 124 -2.81 5.13 -4.09
CA GLN A 124 -2.78 5.48 -5.52
C GLN A 124 -3.52 4.45 -6.36
N ARG A 125 -3.31 3.15 -6.10
CA ARG A 125 -4.04 2.06 -6.73
C ARG A 125 -5.55 2.21 -6.51
N GLU A 126 -5.97 2.50 -5.29
CA GLU A 126 -7.40 2.68 -4.97
C GLU A 126 -8.01 3.88 -5.71
N ARG A 127 -7.31 5.03 -5.74
CA ARG A 127 -7.76 6.21 -6.48
C ARG A 127 -7.94 5.91 -7.97
N LEU A 128 -7.01 5.18 -8.57
CA LEU A 128 -7.08 4.80 -9.98
C LEU A 128 -8.18 3.76 -10.24
N ALA A 129 -8.37 2.80 -9.34
CA ALA A 129 -9.44 1.81 -9.44
C ALA A 129 -10.83 2.48 -9.41
N VAL A 130 -11.02 3.46 -8.51
CA VAL A 130 -12.26 4.24 -8.45
C VAL A 130 -12.49 5.03 -9.74
N ARG A 131 -11.47 5.71 -10.26
CA ARG A 131 -11.58 6.45 -11.54
C ARG A 131 -11.89 5.52 -12.71
N PHE A 132 -11.17 4.40 -12.82
CA PHE A 132 -11.40 3.40 -13.86
C PHE A 132 -12.84 2.87 -13.81
N SER A 133 -13.34 2.53 -12.62
CA SER A 133 -14.72 2.07 -12.44
C SER A 133 -15.75 3.13 -12.87
N ALA A 134 -15.53 4.39 -12.51
CA ALA A 134 -16.40 5.49 -12.91
C ALA A 134 -16.41 5.71 -14.44
N THR A 135 -15.24 5.71 -15.08
CA THR A 135 -15.12 5.85 -16.54
C THR A 135 -15.73 4.66 -17.26
N LYS A 136 -15.52 3.43 -16.77
CA LYS A 136 -16.18 2.24 -17.29
C LYS A 136 -17.70 2.37 -17.21
N HIS A 137 -18.23 2.81 -16.07
CA HIS A 137 -19.68 3.01 -15.92
C HIS A 137 -20.22 4.07 -16.90
N ALA A 138 -19.49 5.15 -17.13
CA ALA A 138 -19.84 6.14 -18.14
C ALA A 138 -19.86 5.54 -19.55
N ALA A 139 -18.88 4.69 -19.89
CA ALA A 139 -18.82 3.95 -21.15
C ALA A 139 -20.05 3.03 -21.31
N ASP A 140 -20.38 2.27 -20.27
CA ASP A 140 -21.53 1.35 -20.26
C ASP A 140 -22.86 2.12 -20.47
N LEU A 141 -23.03 3.27 -19.81
CA LEU A 141 -24.19 4.13 -19.99
C LEU A 141 -24.31 4.65 -21.42
N ARG A 142 -23.20 5.12 -22.01
CA ARG A 142 -23.18 5.61 -23.40
C ARG A 142 -23.45 4.50 -24.41
N ALA A 143 -22.89 3.31 -24.19
CA ALA A 143 -23.16 2.13 -25.00
C ALA A 143 -24.65 1.74 -24.96
N ALA A 144 -25.27 1.76 -23.77
CA ALA A 144 -26.70 1.51 -23.62
C ALA A 144 -27.55 2.54 -24.38
N MET A 145 -27.24 3.83 -24.26
CA MET A 145 -27.92 4.91 -24.99
C MET A 145 -27.79 4.73 -26.52
N LEU A 146 -26.60 4.39 -27.03
CA LEU A 146 -26.42 4.10 -28.46
C LEU A 146 -27.22 2.86 -28.90
N GLY A 147 -27.31 1.85 -28.05
CA GLY A 147 -28.16 0.68 -28.26
C GLY A 147 -29.64 1.05 -28.44
N THR A 148 -30.14 2.01 -27.68
CA THR A 148 -31.53 2.51 -27.82
C THR A 148 -31.78 3.34 -29.09
N TYR A 149 -30.74 3.91 -29.71
CA TYR A 149 -30.84 4.63 -30.99
C TYR A 149 -30.84 3.70 -32.22
N ARG A 150 -30.41 2.44 -32.05
CA ARG A 150 -30.36 1.41 -33.11
C ARG A 150 -31.60 0.49 -33.15
N ALA A 151 -32.47 0.55 -32.14
CA ALA A 151 -33.72 -0.20 -32.04
C ALA A 151 -34.91 0.64 -32.56
#